data_AF-A0A443RUM1-F1
#
_entry.id   AF-A0A443RUM1-F1
#
_cell.length_a   1.000
_cell.length_b   1.000
_cell.length_c   1.000
_cell.angle_alpha   90.00
_cell.angle_beta   90.00
_cell.angle_gamma   90.00
#
_symmetry.space_group_name_H-M   'P 1'
#
loop_
_entity.id
_entity.type
_entity.pdbx_description
1 polymer ?
#
loop_
_entity_poly.entity_id
_entity_poly.type
_entity_poly.pdbx_seq_one_letter_code
_entity_poly.pdbx_strand_id
1 'polypeptide(L)'
;MWEFMNSRKDVFVESYKEAIRRVRQSNGKYAFLMESTQNDYINERKPCDTMKVGRNLDAKGFGVASPSGSPMSCESIQCNTAFVPFYNFALLCDNLI
;
A
#
# COMPACT_ATOMS: atom_id res chain seq x y z
N MET A 1 7.62 -13.19 10.07
CA MET A 1 7.34 -12.56 8.75
C MET A 1 8.53 -11.74 8.26
N TRP A 2 9.03 -10.78 9.04
CA TRP A 2 10.18 -9.95 8.65
C TRP A 2 11.47 -10.73 8.36
N GLU A 3 11.86 -11.67 9.22
CA GLU A 3 13.11 -12.46 9.04
C GLU A 3 13.21 -13.14 7.67
N PHE A 4 12.08 -13.66 7.17
CA PHE A 4 12.00 -14.27 5.85
C PHE A 4 12.29 -13.26 4.73
N MET A 5 11.67 -12.08 4.78
CA MET A 5 11.90 -11.02 3.80
C MET A 5 13.32 -10.47 3.91
N ASN A 6 13.86 -10.35 5.12
CA ASN A 6 15.22 -9.85 5.32
C ASN A 6 16.29 -10.81 4.79
N SER A 7 16.07 -12.13 4.94
CA SER A 7 16.96 -13.17 4.41
C SER A 7 16.97 -13.25 2.88
N ARG A 8 15.87 -12.81 2.22
CA ARG A 8 15.67 -12.88 0.78
C ARG A 8 15.48 -11.48 0.19
N LYS A 9 16.59 -10.82 -0.15
CA LYS A 9 16.56 -9.46 -0.70
C LYS A 9 15.85 -9.37 -2.06
N ASP A 10 15.71 -10.48 -2.78
CA ASP A 10 15.04 -10.57 -4.07
C ASP A 10 13.52 -10.34 -4.00
N VAL A 11 12.90 -10.41 -2.81
CA VAL A 11 11.45 -10.18 -2.66
C VAL A 11 11.09 -8.69 -2.62
N PHE A 12 12.06 -7.80 -2.41
CA PHE A 12 11.81 -6.37 -2.40
C PHE A 12 11.73 -5.80 -3.82
N VAL A 13 10.94 -4.75 -3.97
CA VAL A 13 10.71 -4.03 -5.21
C VAL A 13 10.76 -2.54 -4.93
N GLU A 14 11.31 -1.77 -5.87
CA GLU A 14 11.54 -0.32 -5.67
C GLU A 14 10.28 0.53 -5.93
N SER A 15 9.32 0.02 -6.71
CA SER A 15 8.15 0.78 -7.15
C SER A 15 6.88 -0.06 -7.17
N TYR A 16 5.75 0.59 -6.90
CA TYR A 16 4.41 0.00 -6.97
C TYR A 16 4.10 -0.60 -8.35
N LYS A 17 4.50 0.06 -9.45
CA LYS A 17 4.25 -0.46 -10.80
C LYS A 17 4.96 -1.78 -11.05
N GLU A 18 6.20 -1.89 -10.56
CA GLU A 18 6.97 -3.12 -10.66
C GLU A 18 6.38 -4.22 -9.78
N ALA A 19 5.96 -3.85 -8.57
CA ALA A 19 5.27 -4.76 -7.65
C ALA A 19 4.02 -5.38 -8.29
N ILE A 20 3.14 -4.54 -8.86
CA ILE A 20 1.90 -4.98 -9.51
C ILE A 20 2.21 -5.88 -10.72
N ARG A 21 3.19 -5.50 -11.55
CA ARG A 21 3.63 -6.32 -12.68
C ARG A 21 4.12 -7.69 -12.21
N ARG A 22 4.90 -7.73 -11.13
CA ARG A 22 5.42 -8.96 -10.55
C ARG A 22 4.32 -9.84 -9.96
N VAL A 23 3.33 -9.26 -9.29
CA VAL A 23 2.15 -10.01 -8.79
C VAL A 23 1.39 -10.65 -9.95
N ARG A 24 1.17 -9.91 -11.04
CA ARG A 24 0.54 -10.42 -12.29
C ARG A 24 1.32 -11.55 -12.94
N GLN A 25 2.63 -11.41 -13.07
CA GLN A 25 3.48 -12.42 -13.71
C GLN A 25 3.69 -13.68 -12.86
N SER A 26 3.54 -13.55 -11.53
CA SER A 26 3.83 -14.66 -10.61
C SER A 26 2.66 -15.63 -10.44
N ASN A 27 1.50 -15.36 -11.06
CA ASN A 27 0.31 -16.23 -11.02
C ASN A 27 0.02 -16.78 -9.61
N GLY A 28 -0.07 -15.90 -8.61
CA GLY A 28 -0.39 -16.25 -7.22
C GLY A 28 0.79 -16.78 -6.38
N LYS A 29 2.01 -16.89 -6.94
CA LYS A 29 3.23 -17.27 -6.18
C LYS A 29 3.90 -16.11 -5.46
N TYR A 30 3.48 -14.87 -5.75
CA TYR A 30 3.98 -13.65 -5.15
C TYR A 30 2.81 -12.77 -4.73
N ALA A 31 2.84 -12.33 -3.48
CA ALA A 31 1.89 -11.37 -2.93
C ALA A 31 2.66 -10.13 -2.50
N PHE A 32 2.11 -8.96 -2.74
CA PHE A 32 2.74 -7.69 -2.39
C PHE A 32 1.98 -6.99 -1.27
N LEU A 33 2.70 -6.52 -0.25
CA LEU A 33 2.09 -5.74 0.83
C LEU A 33 2.05 -4.26 0.43
N MET A 34 0.86 -3.68 0.40
CA MET A 34 0.63 -2.29 0.05
C MET A 34 -0.52 -1.68 0.86
N GLU A 35 -0.67 -0.36 0.77
CA GLU A 35 -1.74 0.37 1.45
C GLU A 35 -3.12 0.06 0.85
N SER A 36 -4.15 0.13 1.70
CA SER A 36 -5.52 -0.24 1.36
C SER A 36 -6.12 0.60 0.25
N THR A 37 -5.92 1.91 0.28
CA THR A 37 -6.47 2.81 -0.75
C THR A 37 -5.82 2.62 -2.09
N GLN A 38 -4.51 2.39 -2.12
CA GLN A 38 -3.80 2.08 -3.35
C GLN A 38 -4.25 0.71 -3.88
N ASN A 39 -4.51 -0.26 -3.01
CA ASN A 39 -5.02 -1.57 -3.39
C ASN A 39 -6.43 -1.47 -4.00
N ASP A 40 -7.34 -0.77 -3.32
CA ASP A 40 -8.71 -0.56 -3.79
C ASP A 40 -8.71 0.21 -5.12
N TYR A 41 -7.84 1.22 -5.27
CA TYR A 41 -7.67 1.96 -6.52
C TYR A 41 -7.17 1.11 -7.71
N ILE A 42 -6.27 0.16 -7.46
CA ILE A 42 -5.78 -0.72 -8.53
C ILE A 42 -6.83 -1.78 -8.89
N ASN A 43 -7.54 -2.32 -7.90
CA ASN A 43 -8.60 -3.31 -8.11
C ASN A 43 -9.80 -2.73 -8.89
N GLU A 44 -10.16 -1.47 -8.64
CA GLU A 44 -11.22 -0.76 -9.36
C GLU A 44 -10.85 -0.40 -10.81
N ARG A 45 -9.59 -0.60 -11.22
CA ARG A 45 -9.11 -0.27 -12.56
C ARG A 45 -8.90 -1.50 -13.43
N LYS A 46 -9.08 -1.31 -14.73
CA LYS A 46 -8.76 -2.34 -15.73
C LYS A 46 -7.24 -2.55 -15.83
N PRO A 47 -6.77 -3.79 -16.05
CA PRO A 47 -7.50 -5.05 -15.98
C PRO A 47 -7.80 -5.44 -14.52
N CYS A 48 -9.02 -5.89 -14.21
CA CYS A 48 -9.47 -6.32 -12.87
C CYS A 48 -8.85 -7.68 -12.50
N ASP A 49 -7.53 -7.75 -12.49
CA ASP A 49 -6.75 -8.98 -12.35
C ASP A 49 -6.11 -9.13 -10.97
N THR A 50 -6.31 -8.16 -10.09
CA THR A 50 -5.77 -8.14 -8.73
C THR A 50 -6.91 -8.06 -7.74
N MET A 51 -6.82 -8.77 -6.62
CA MET A 51 -7.76 -8.68 -5.52
C MET A 51 -7.07 -8.40 -4.19
N LYS A 52 -7.86 -7.83 -3.28
CA LYS A 52 -7.53 -7.65 -1.87
C LYS A 52 -7.68 -8.96 -1.13
N VAL A 53 -6.66 -9.37 -0.37
CA VAL A 53 -6.73 -10.58 0.44
C VAL A 53 -6.55 -10.28 1.93
N GLY A 54 -7.45 -10.82 2.75
CA GLY A 54 -7.36 -10.81 4.20
C GLY A 54 -8.02 -9.60 4.88
N ARG A 55 -7.65 -9.39 6.15
CA ARG A 55 -8.02 -8.22 6.97
C ARG A 55 -6.84 -7.27 7.11
N ASN A 56 -7.17 -6.03 7.43
CA ASN A 56 -6.27 -4.92 7.68
C ASN A 56 -5.26 -5.31 8.77
N LEU A 57 -3.95 -5.20 8.49
CA LEU A 57 -2.91 -5.55 9.46
C LEU A 57 -2.70 -4.47 10.52
N ASP A 58 -2.83 -3.20 10.13
CA ASP A 58 -2.59 -2.04 10.98
C ASP A 58 -3.39 -0.83 10.48
N ALA A 59 -3.57 0.19 11.32
CA ALA A 59 -4.14 1.47 10.93
C ALA A 59 -3.02 2.53 10.86
N LYS A 60 -2.89 3.19 9.72
CA LYS A 60 -1.93 4.25 9.41
C LYS A 60 -2.65 5.44 8.79
N GLY A 61 -2.08 6.64 8.79
CA GLY A 61 -2.71 7.86 8.28
C GLY A 61 -1.73 8.64 7.41
N PHE A 62 -2.21 9.29 6.35
CA PHE A 62 -1.41 10.31 5.64
C PHE A 62 -1.50 11.63 6.40
N GLY A 63 -0.35 12.26 6.62
CA GLY A 63 -0.25 13.58 7.21
C GLY A 63 0.55 14.50 6.29
N VAL A 64 0.19 15.79 6.29
CA VAL A 64 0.98 16.83 5.62
C VAL A 64 2.11 17.24 6.56
N ALA A 65 3.34 16.88 6.25
CA ALA A 65 4.50 17.24 7.05
C ALA A 65 4.98 18.66 6.67
N SER A 66 4.97 19.58 7.64
CA SER A 66 5.58 20.91 7.50
C SER A 66 6.89 20.99 8.30
N PRO A 67 7.91 21.73 7.84
CA PRO A 67 9.12 21.97 8.62
C PRO A 67 8.80 22.57 10.00
N SER A 68 9.51 22.11 11.03
CA SER A 68 9.39 22.64 12.39
C SER A 68 9.75 24.13 12.40
N GLY A 69 8.85 24.98 12.92
CA GLY A 69 9.07 26.44 13.00
C GLY A 69 8.65 27.21 11.74
N SER A 70 8.04 26.57 10.75
CA SER A 70 7.36 27.29 9.67
C SER A 70 6.11 28.00 10.22
N PRO A 71 5.75 29.21 9.75
CA PRO A 71 4.52 29.89 10.18
C PRO A 71 3.22 29.12 9.81
N MET A 72 3.36 28.01 9.06
CA MET A 72 2.31 27.07 8.70
C MET A 72 2.25 25.85 9.64
N SER A 73 3.11 25.76 10.66
CA SER A 73 3.04 24.70 11.67
C SER A 73 1.86 24.96 12.61
N CYS A 74 0.67 24.55 12.20
CA CYS A 74 -0.52 24.29 13.04
C CYS A 74 -0.75 25.21 14.25
N GLU A 75 -0.60 26.53 14.12
CA GLU A 75 -1.06 27.47 15.17
C GLU A 75 -2.28 28.30 14.75
N SER A 76 -2.68 28.27 13.48
CA SER A 76 -3.76 29.16 13.02
C SER A 76 -4.59 28.67 11.83
N ILE A 77 -4.38 27.45 11.32
CA ILE A 77 -5.25 26.87 10.30
C ILE A 77 -5.75 25.54 10.83
N GLN A 78 -7.07 25.35 10.79
CA GLN A 78 -7.78 24.09 10.97
C GLN A 78 -7.15 23.01 10.07
N CYS A 79 -6.04 22.43 10.51
CA CYS A 79 -5.65 21.09 10.11
C CYS A 79 -6.53 20.15 10.94
N ASN A 80 -7.84 20.22 10.69
CA ASN A 80 -8.69 19.07 10.94
C ASN A 80 -8.14 18.00 10.01
N THR A 81 -7.22 17.22 10.56
CA THR A 81 -6.72 15.96 10.07
C THR A 81 -7.87 15.26 9.36
N ALA A 82 -7.85 15.26 8.03
CA ALA A 82 -8.49 14.21 7.26
C ALA A 82 -7.66 12.95 7.54
N PHE A 83 -7.80 12.43 8.76
CA PHE A 83 -7.20 11.19 9.18
C PHE A 83 -7.98 10.11 8.48
N VAL A 84 -7.60 9.81 7.24
CA VAL A 84 -8.08 8.62 6.56
C VAL A 84 -7.28 7.47 7.15
N PRO A 85 -7.87 6.56 7.92
CA PRO A 85 -7.17 5.36 8.36
C PRO A 85 -6.91 4.49 7.12
N PHE A 86 -5.67 4.45 6.69
CA PHE A 86 -5.09 3.49 5.76
C PHE A 86 -4.73 2.21 6.48
N TYR A 87 -4.67 1.13 5.74
CA TYR A 87 -4.31 -0.16 6.30
C TYR A 87 -3.41 -0.94 5.37
N ASN A 88 -2.40 -1.66 5.87
CA ASN A 88 -1.57 -2.51 5.02
C ASN A 88 -2.29 -3.84 4.70
N PHE A 89 -2.21 -4.25 3.44
CA PHE A 89 -2.84 -5.45 2.87
C PHE A 89 -1.98 -6.14 1.83
N ALA A 90 -2.27 -7.42 1.58
CA ALA A 90 -1.71 -8.17 0.48
C ALA A 90 -2.55 -8.02 -0.80
N LEU A 91 -1.91 -7.60 -1.89
CA LEU A 91 -2.40 -7.69 -3.26
C LEU A 91 -2.02 -9.07 -3.82
N LEU A 92 -3.02 -9.81 -4.31
CA LEU A 92 -2.82 -11.05 -5.07
C LEU A 92 -3.52 -10.96 -6.41
N CYS A 93 -3.02 -11.68 -7.42
CA CYS A 93 -3.75 -11.89 -8.66
C CYS A 93 -4.69 -13.08 -8.54
N ASP A 94 -5.96 -12.89 -8.91
CA ASP A 94 -6.91 -13.98 -9.09
C ASP A 94 -6.59 -14.69 -10.41
N ASN A 95 -6.13 -15.95 -10.32
CA ASN A 95 -6.03 -16.84 -11.48
C ASN A 95 -7.39 -17.48 -11.84
N LEU A 96 -8.48 -16.73 -11.68
CA LEU A 96 -9.83 -17.22 -11.95
C LEU A 96 -10.55 -16.30 -12.94
N ILE A 97 -10.02 -16.22 -14.16
CA ILE A 97 -10.72 -15.97 -15.43
C ILE A 97 -9.82 -16.49 -16.55
#